data_AF-K5UP62-F1
#
_entry.id   AF-K5UP62-F1
#
_cell.length_a   1.000
_cell.length_b   1.000
_cell.length_c   1.000
_cell.angle_alpha   90.00
_cell.angle_beta   90.00
_cell.angle_gamma   90.00
#
_symmetry.space_group_name_H-M   'P 1'
#
loop_
_entity.id
_entity.type
_entity.pdbx_description
1 polymer ?
#
loop_
_entity_poly.entity_id
_entity_poly.type
_entity_poly.pdbx_seq_one_letter_code
_entity_poly.pdbx_strand_id
1 'polypeptide(L)'
;MDVHLPANKGSSPLHIQGFKTDMPLFRHAIADLADSVRFNSLMLSTSNVGIHSQSLLADRAELKSSNNAIVGNFTVRDTLVIRTSNSPIAANITMINGGEDKVTDVTLITSNRQVLAKYSTISSLMRLISSPLYSNFSLISTTKSENGGSFRVNTKTINSPLNVNFTSAPVDSLLHFKGATSNSPAYVSLHSTYEGSFTLRSSSLLQPRIEQREDVEDPAGKDRRRNVEIYSIRRGIAEGKVTWVPAETEKVLGSVGLRSSNMPVVLVV
;
A
#
# COMPACT_ATOMS: atom_id res chain seq x y z
N MET A 1 2.12 -26.36 -12.39
CA MET A 1 0.89 -26.88 -11.76
C MET A 1 0.28 -25.74 -10.99
N ASP A 2 -1.01 -25.54 -11.18
CA ASP A 2 -1.71 -24.33 -10.73
C ASP A 2 -2.80 -24.72 -9.74
N VAL A 3 -2.98 -23.87 -8.73
CA VAL A 3 -4.10 -23.95 -7.79
C VAL A 3 -5.07 -22.84 -8.16
N HIS A 4 -6.28 -23.25 -8.56
CA HIS A 4 -7.38 -22.35 -8.81
C HIS A 4 -8.28 -22.30 -7.57
N LEU A 5 -8.57 -21.08 -7.11
CA LEU A 5 -9.54 -20.87 -6.05
C LEU A 5 -10.98 -21.06 -6.59
N PRO A 6 -11.91 -21.56 -5.77
CA PRO A 6 -13.29 -21.73 -6.19
C PRO A 6 -13.90 -20.38 -6.58
N ALA A 7 -14.58 -20.34 -7.72
CA ALA A 7 -15.39 -19.20 -8.14
C ALA A 7 -16.88 -19.55 -7.97
N ASN A 8 -17.70 -18.56 -7.61
CA ASN A 8 -19.15 -18.73 -7.55
C ASN A 8 -19.82 -18.04 -8.74
N LYS A 9 -20.72 -18.75 -9.43
CA LYS A 9 -21.56 -18.20 -10.51
C LYS A 9 -22.99 -17.93 -10.05
N GLY A 10 -23.31 -18.19 -8.78
CA GLY A 10 -24.61 -17.93 -8.18
C GLY A 10 -24.89 -16.45 -7.95
N SER A 11 -26.13 -16.12 -7.59
CA SER A 11 -26.59 -14.74 -7.36
C SER A 11 -26.08 -14.10 -6.06
N SER A 12 -25.59 -14.88 -5.10
CA SER A 12 -25.03 -14.39 -3.83
C SER A 12 -23.55 -14.76 -3.70
N PRO A 13 -22.68 -13.88 -3.19
CA PRO A 13 -21.26 -14.19 -2.99
C PRO A 13 -21.06 -15.43 -2.10
N LEU A 14 -20.16 -16.33 -2.50
CA LEU A 14 -19.74 -17.47 -1.69
C LEU A 14 -18.90 -16.96 -0.52
N HIS A 15 -19.31 -17.33 0.69
CA HIS A 15 -18.64 -16.90 1.91
C HIS A 15 -17.78 -18.02 2.49
N ILE A 16 -16.46 -17.87 2.45
CA ILE A 16 -15.49 -18.86 2.91
C ILE A 16 -14.91 -18.41 4.25
N GLN A 17 -15.16 -19.20 5.30
CA GLN A 17 -14.70 -18.88 6.65
C GLN A 17 -13.17 -18.88 6.79
N GLY A 18 -12.52 -19.84 6.14
CA GLY A 18 -11.08 -19.98 6.18
C GLY A 18 -10.58 -20.80 4.99
N PHE A 19 -9.54 -20.31 4.34
CA PHE A 19 -8.83 -21.05 3.31
C PHE A 19 -7.33 -20.93 3.55
N LYS A 20 -6.63 -22.06 3.59
CA LYS A 20 -5.20 -22.11 3.80
C LYS A 20 -4.55 -23.10 2.85
N THR A 21 -3.45 -22.70 2.25
CA THR A 21 -2.58 -23.59 1.47
C THR A 21 -1.12 -23.31 1.77
N ASP A 22 -0.32 -24.37 1.81
CA ASP A 22 1.14 -24.30 1.77
C ASP A 22 1.63 -25.25 0.69
N MET A 23 1.97 -24.68 -0.47
CA MET A 23 2.26 -25.45 -1.67
C MET A 23 3.49 -24.86 -2.37
N PRO A 24 4.70 -25.24 -1.95
CA PRO A 24 5.96 -24.57 -2.34
C PRO A 24 6.23 -24.47 -3.85
N LEU A 25 5.63 -25.37 -4.64
CA LEU A 25 5.85 -25.51 -6.08
C LEU A 25 4.59 -25.25 -6.92
N PHE A 26 3.50 -24.79 -6.31
CA PHE A 26 2.23 -24.53 -7.02
C PHE A 26 1.96 -23.05 -7.12
N ARG A 27 1.64 -22.62 -8.35
CA ARG A 27 1.24 -21.24 -8.62
C ARG A 27 -0.18 -21.06 -8.11
N HIS A 28 -0.41 -20.00 -7.32
CA HIS A 28 -1.77 -19.58 -6.99
C HIS A 28 -2.25 -18.61 -8.07
N ALA A 29 -3.16 -19.09 -8.92
CA ALA A 29 -3.80 -18.28 -9.95
C ALA A 29 -5.23 -17.98 -9.50
N ILE A 30 -5.40 -16.78 -8.94
CA ILE A 30 -6.68 -16.29 -8.42
C ILE A 30 -7.38 -15.53 -9.55
N ALA A 31 -8.55 -16.02 -9.95
CA ALA A 31 -9.41 -15.35 -10.93
C ALA A 31 -10.03 -14.08 -10.35
N ASP A 32 -10.92 -13.43 -11.10
CA ASP A 32 -11.69 -12.29 -10.61
C ASP A 32 -12.77 -12.75 -9.61
N LEU A 33 -12.39 -12.76 -8.32
CA LEU A 33 -13.22 -13.32 -7.25
C LEU A 33 -13.83 -12.25 -6.34
N ALA A 34 -13.47 -10.98 -6.45
CA ALA A 34 -13.86 -9.98 -5.46
C ALA A 34 -15.38 -9.79 -5.31
N ASP A 35 -16.13 -9.97 -6.40
CA ASP A 35 -17.59 -9.84 -6.40
C ASP A 35 -18.33 -11.17 -6.15
N SER A 36 -17.64 -12.30 -6.31
CA SER A 36 -18.26 -13.63 -6.25
C SER A 36 -17.88 -14.43 -5.01
N VAL A 37 -16.77 -14.10 -4.35
CA VAL A 37 -16.25 -14.83 -3.19
C VAL A 37 -15.68 -13.87 -2.16
N ARG A 38 -16.07 -14.07 -0.91
CA ARG A 38 -15.49 -13.38 0.24
C ARG A 38 -14.82 -14.38 1.16
N PHE A 39 -13.56 -14.11 1.51
CA PHE A 39 -12.82 -14.89 2.50
C PHE A 39 -12.76 -14.16 3.84
N ASN A 40 -13.20 -14.80 4.93
CA ASN A 40 -12.96 -14.25 6.28
C ASN A 40 -11.48 -14.35 6.68
N SER A 41 -10.83 -15.42 6.23
CA SER A 41 -9.40 -15.65 6.44
C SER A 41 -8.81 -16.38 5.25
N LEU A 42 -7.82 -15.78 4.58
CA LEU A 42 -7.08 -16.39 3.49
C LEU A 42 -5.59 -16.47 3.84
N MET A 43 -4.99 -17.64 3.69
CA MET A 43 -3.54 -17.83 3.87
C MET A 43 -2.96 -18.62 2.69
N LEU A 44 -2.17 -17.96 1.85
CA LEU A 44 -1.52 -18.59 0.71
C LEU A 44 0.00 -18.55 0.89
N SER A 45 0.63 -19.73 0.91
CA SER A 45 2.09 -19.88 1.01
C SER A 45 2.62 -20.69 -0.18
N THR A 46 3.68 -20.19 -0.79
CA THR A 46 4.45 -20.84 -1.84
C THR A 46 5.93 -20.44 -1.74
N SER A 47 6.82 -21.06 -2.52
CA SER A 47 8.25 -20.77 -2.48
C SER A 47 8.80 -20.34 -3.82
N ASN A 48 8.62 -21.16 -4.86
CA ASN A 48 9.33 -21.02 -6.13
C ASN A 48 8.43 -20.66 -7.30
N VAL A 49 7.19 -20.27 -7.03
CA VAL A 49 6.21 -19.83 -8.02
C VAL A 49 5.40 -18.68 -7.44
N GLY A 50 4.79 -17.88 -8.31
CA GLY A 50 4.15 -16.62 -7.92
C GLY A 50 2.71 -16.80 -7.41
N ILE A 51 2.23 -15.77 -6.72
CA ILE A 51 0.80 -15.58 -6.43
C ILE A 51 0.32 -14.48 -7.36
N HIS A 52 -0.64 -14.80 -8.22
CA HIS A 52 -1.21 -13.88 -9.18
C HIS A 52 -2.71 -13.76 -8.93
N SER A 53 -3.18 -12.55 -8.63
CA SER A 53 -4.58 -12.25 -8.37
C SER A 53 -5.16 -11.28 -9.38
N GLN A 54 -6.16 -11.73 -10.14
CA GLN A 54 -6.98 -10.80 -10.92
C GLN A 54 -7.80 -9.92 -9.98
N SER A 55 -8.53 -10.50 -9.01
CA SER A 55 -9.17 -9.73 -7.94
C SER A 55 -9.54 -10.65 -6.78
N LEU A 56 -9.37 -10.17 -5.55
CA LEU A 56 -9.67 -10.92 -4.34
C LEU A 56 -10.34 -10.01 -3.31
N LEU A 57 -11.38 -10.49 -2.63
CA LEU A 57 -11.96 -9.87 -1.44
C LEU A 57 -11.74 -10.76 -0.21
N ALA A 58 -11.09 -10.21 0.82
CA ALA A 58 -10.94 -10.88 2.10
C ALA A 58 -11.12 -9.93 3.29
N ASP A 59 -11.52 -10.45 4.44
CA ASP A 59 -11.47 -9.68 5.69
C ASP A 59 -10.02 -9.69 6.20
N ARG A 60 -9.40 -10.86 6.25
CA ARG A 60 -7.98 -11.06 6.58
C ARG A 60 -7.28 -11.91 5.53
N ALA A 61 -6.13 -11.47 5.05
CA ALA A 61 -5.32 -12.21 4.08
C ALA A 61 -3.82 -12.17 4.43
N GLU A 62 -3.17 -13.32 4.33
CA GLU A 62 -1.72 -13.45 4.39
C GLU A 62 -1.21 -14.18 3.14
N LEU A 63 -0.37 -13.50 2.37
CA LEU A 63 0.21 -14.00 1.13
C LEU A 63 1.73 -14.04 1.26
N LYS A 64 2.32 -15.23 1.10
CA LYS A 64 3.75 -15.45 1.26
C LYS A 64 4.33 -16.18 0.05
N SER A 65 5.41 -15.61 -0.49
CA SER A 65 6.28 -16.29 -1.45
C SER A 65 7.75 -16.12 -1.03
N SER A 66 8.64 -17.02 -1.43
CA SER A 66 10.07 -16.84 -1.18
C SER A 66 10.76 -16.19 -2.36
N ASN A 67 10.60 -16.75 -3.55
CA ASN A 67 11.43 -16.49 -4.71
C ASN A 67 10.66 -16.00 -5.93
N ASN A 68 9.35 -15.77 -5.82
CA ASN A 68 8.55 -15.25 -6.91
C ASN A 68 7.61 -14.13 -6.48
N ALA A 69 7.13 -13.40 -7.48
CA ALA A 69 6.36 -12.20 -7.27
C ALA A 69 4.98 -12.50 -6.67
N ILE A 70 4.48 -11.54 -5.90
CA ILE A 70 3.06 -11.47 -5.54
C ILE A 70 2.49 -10.26 -6.27
N VAL A 71 1.57 -10.52 -7.19
CA VAL A 71 1.02 -9.50 -8.09
C VAL A 71 -0.49 -9.59 -8.11
N GLY A 72 -1.19 -8.47 -8.03
CA GLY A 72 -2.63 -8.46 -8.28
C GLY A 72 -3.42 -7.36 -7.60
N ASN A 73 -4.73 -7.52 -7.65
CA ASN A 73 -5.70 -6.64 -6.97
C ASN A 73 -6.21 -7.33 -5.71
N PHE A 74 -6.18 -6.61 -4.59
CA PHE A 74 -6.56 -7.12 -3.28
C PHE A 74 -7.48 -6.12 -2.57
N THR A 75 -8.67 -6.55 -2.21
CA THR A 75 -9.59 -5.80 -1.37
C THR A 75 -9.61 -6.41 0.02
N VAL A 76 -9.36 -5.58 1.04
CA VAL A 76 -9.29 -6.03 2.43
C VAL A 76 -10.15 -5.18 3.36
N ARG A 77 -10.82 -5.82 4.33
CA ARG A 77 -11.60 -5.11 5.37
C ARG A 77 -10.86 -4.92 6.69
N ASP A 78 -10.06 -5.90 7.12
CA ASP A 78 -9.36 -5.86 8.40
C ASP A 78 -7.84 -5.85 8.23
N THR A 79 -7.25 -6.90 7.63
CA THR A 79 -5.78 -7.03 7.60
C THR A 79 -5.24 -7.73 6.35
N LEU A 80 -4.25 -7.14 5.69
CA LEU A 80 -3.51 -7.76 4.59
C LEU A 80 -2.02 -7.79 4.91
N VAL A 81 -1.41 -8.96 4.81
CA VAL A 81 0.03 -9.16 4.95
C VAL A 81 0.55 -9.80 3.67
N ILE A 82 1.42 -9.09 2.94
CA ILE A 82 2.11 -9.63 1.75
C ILE A 82 3.61 -9.68 2.04
N ARG A 83 4.19 -10.86 1.91
CA ARG A 83 5.61 -11.11 2.19
C ARG A 83 6.28 -11.84 1.04
N THR A 84 7.39 -11.27 0.57
CA THR A 84 8.33 -11.95 -0.31
C THR A 84 9.75 -11.88 0.26
N SER A 85 10.63 -12.82 -0.10
CA SER A 85 12.04 -12.72 0.27
C SER A 85 12.86 -12.09 -0.86
N ASN A 86 12.71 -12.62 -2.09
CA ASN A 86 13.61 -12.35 -3.20
C ASN A 86 12.89 -11.89 -4.47
N SER A 87 11.70 -11.30 -4.33
CA SER A 87 10.89 -10.97 -5.50
C SER A 87 9.98 -9.77 -5.31
N PRO A 88 9.50 -9.20 -6.44
CA PRO A 88 8.66 -8.02 -6.40
C PRO A 88 7.31 -8.26 -5.71
N ILE A 89 6.79 -7.21 -5.10
CA ILE A 89 5.38 -7.05 -4.75
C ILE A 89 4.83 -5.95 -5.65
N ALA A 90 3.81 -6.26 -6.45
CA ALA A 90 3.11 -5.31 -7.30
C ALA A 90 1.60 -5.42 -7.03
N ALA A 91 1.07 -4.56 -6.18
CA ALA A 91 -0.28 -4.71 -5.65
C ALA A 91 -1.12 -3.44 -5.85
N ASN A 92 -2.37 -3.61 -6.31
CA ASN A 92 -3.39 -2.58 -6.13
C ASN A 92 -4.27 -3.00 -4.97
N ILE A 93 -4.32 -2.18 -3.93
CA ILE A 93 -4.91 -2.54 -2.65
C ILE A 93 -6.06 -1.59 -2.35
N THR A 94 -7.26 -2.15 -2.23
CA THR A 94 -8.43 -1.44 -1.73
C THR A 94 -8.61 -1.76 -0.26
N MET A 95 -8.50 -0.75 0.59
CA MET A 95 -8.70 -0.87 2.03
C MET A 95 -10.10 -0.37 2.38
N ILE A 96 -10.95 -1.23 2.92
CA ILE A 96 -12.31 -0.88 3.33
C ILE A 96 -12.36 -0.81 4.86
N ASN A 97 -12.54 0.39 5.39
CA ASN A 97 -12.82 0.59 6.80
C ASN A 97 -14.33 0.62 7.03
N GLY A 98 -14.85 -0.25 7.90
CA GLY A 98 -16.28 -0.35 8.19
C GLY A 98 -16.67 -0.13 9.65
N GLY A 99 -15.76 0.35 10.51
CA GLY A 99 -16.08 0.57 11.92
C GLY A 99 -15.31 1.76 12.50
N GLU A 100 -15.99 2.57 13.32
CA GLU A 100 -15.45 3.80 13.90
C GLU A 100 -14.18 3.56 14.74
N ASP A 101 -14.15 2.45 15.48
CA ASP A 101 -13.01 2.04 16.32
C ASP A 101 -12.11 0.98 15.66
N LYS A 102 -12.30 0.73 14.36
CA LYS A 102 -11.50 -0.26 13.62
C LYS A 102 -10.45 0.43 12.78
N VAL A 103 -9.30 -0.22 12.67
CA VAL A 103 -8.23 0.18 11.75
C VAL A 103 -8.06 -0.93 10.73
N THR A 104 -8.13 -0.59 9.45
CA THR A 104 -7.75 -1.53 8.38
C THR A 104 -6.23 -1.44 8.20
N ASP A 105 -5.54 -2.58 8.34
CA ASP A 105 -4.08 -2.65 8.39
C ASP A 105 -3.50 -3.39 7.18
N VAL A 106 -2.50 -2.81 6.52
CA VAL A 106 -1.78 -3.45 5.42
C VAL A 106 -0.29 -3.44 5.72
N THR A 107 0.35 -4.61 5.62
CA THR A 107 1.79 -4.76 5.73
C THR A 107 2.36 -5.42 4.47
N LEU A 108 3.27 -4.73 3.78
CA LEU A 108 3.98 -5.23 2.60
C LEU A 108 5.49 -5.32 2.90
N ILE A 109 6.09 -6.50 2.73
CA ILE A 109 7.50 -6.72 3.08
C ILE A 109 8.20 -7.51 1.98
N THR A 110 9.32 -6.98 1.47
CA THR A 110 10.21 -7.69 0.55
C THR A 110 11.68 -7.40 0.83
N SER A 111 12.57 -8.39 0.85
CA SER A 111 13.98 -8.15 1.22
C SER A 111 14.87 -7.75 0.03
N ASN A 112 14.81 -8.48 -1.09
CA ASN A 112 15.83 -8.38 -2.14
C ASN A 112 15.27 -7.92 -3.49
N ARG A 113 16.16 -7.39 -4.35
CA ARG A 113 15.89 -7.22 -5.77
C ARG A 113 15.73 -8.59 -6.41
N GLN A 114 14.80 -8.69 -7.37
CA GLN A 114 14.68 -9.89 -8.19
C GLN A 114 16.03 -10.16 -8.87
N VAL A 115 16.58 -11.36 -8.68
CA VAL A 115 17.62 -11.87 -9.58
C VAL A 115 16.88 -12.25 -10.86
N LEU A 116 16.83 -11.33 -11.82
CA LEU A 116 16.24 -11.60 -13.13
C LEU A 116 17.08 -12.68 -13.82
N ALA A 117 16.63 -13.94 -13.75
CA ALA A 117 17.07 -14.93 -14.71
C ALA A 117 16.63 -14.45 -16.09
N LYS A 118 17.61 -14.32 -16.98
CA LYS A 118 17.67 -13.50 -18.18
C LYS A 118 16.77 -14.03 -19.33
N TYR A 119 15.46 -14.17 -19.13
CA TYR A 119 14.52 -14.61 -20.17
C TYR A 119 13.12 -13.99 -19.99
N SER A 120 12.89 -12.74 -20.38
CA SER A 120 11.51 -12.27 -20.69
C SER A 120 11.50 -10.95 -21.45
N THR A 121 10.85 -10.95 -22.61
CA THR A 121 10.82 -9.90 -23.65
C THR A 121 9.63 -8.93 -23.51
N ILE A 122 9.24 -8.49 -22.30
CA ILE A 122 8.04 -7.65 -22.13
C ILE A 122 8.41 -6.23 -21.70
N SER A 123 8.51 -5.32 -22.67
CA SER A 123 9.07 -3.97 -22.50
C SER A 123 8.15 -2.94 -21.82
N SER A 124 6.86 -3.22 -21.60
CA SER A 124 5.95 -2.32 -20.87
C SER A 124 5.74 -2.73 -19.40
N LEU A 125 5.78 -4.03 -19.11
CA LEU A 125 5.82 -4.55 -17.73
C LEU A 125 7.18 -4.25 -17.07
N MET A 126 8.23 -4.04 -17.86
CA MET A 126 9.61 -3.79 -17.40
C MET A 126 9.76 -2.57 -16.50
N ARG A 127 8.93 -1.54 -16.68
CA ARG A 127 8.98 -0.30 -15.88
C ARG A 127 8.26 -0.41 -14.54
N LEU A 128 7.31 -1.34 -14.40
CA LEU A 128 6.68 -1.66 -13.10
C LEU A 128 7.50 -2.68 -12.32
N ILE A 129 8.14 -3.66 -12.99
CA ILE A 129 9.08 -4.60 -12.35
C ILE A 129 10.45 -3.99 -12.02
N SER A 130 10.76 -2.76 -12.45
CA SER A 130 11.91 -2.03 -11.90
C SER A 130 11.69 -1.54 -10.46
N SER A 131 10.44 -1.52 -9.98
CA SER A 131 10.09 -1.26 -8.58
C SER A 131 9.72 -2.57 -7.86
N PRO A 132 10.64 -3.16 -7.10
CA PRO A 132 10.41 -4.42 -6.36
C PRO A 132 9.36 -4.30 -5.25
N LEU A 133 9.03 -3.10 -4.78
CA LEU A 133 7.78 -2.88 -4.06
C LEU A 133 7.06 -1.71 -4.74
N TYR A 134 6.03 -2.03 -5.51
CA TYR A 134 5.11 -1.08 -6.12
C TYR A 134 3.70 -1.35 -5.58
N SER A 135 3.08 -0.33 -4.98
CA SER A 135 1.71 -0.49 -4.47
C SER A 135 0.88 0.76 -4.68
N ASN A 136 -0.32 0.58 -5.24
CA ASN A 136 -1.36 1.59 -5.24
C ASN A 136 -2.36 1.28 -4.11
N PHE A 137 -2.81 2.32 -3.42
CA PHE A 137 -3.78 2.23 -2.34
C PHE A 137 -5.01 3.06 -2.66
N SER A 138 -6.18 2.42 -2.61
CA SER A 138 -7.50 3.07 -2.60
C SER A 138 -8.10 2.88 -1.22
N LEU A 139 -8.31 3.97 -0.49
CA LEU A 139 -8.95 3.92 0.82
C LEU A 139 -10.44 4.16 0.65
N ILE A 140 -11.26 3.37 1.34
CA ILE A 140 -12.73 3.47 1.31
C ILE A 140 -13.22 3.41 2.75
N SER A 141 -14.01 4.39 3.15
CA SER A 141 -14.80 4.30 4.37
C SER A 141 -16.23 3.91 4.04
N THR A 142 -16.75 2.97 4.81
CA THR A 142 -18.17 2.59 4.84
C THR A 142 -18.79 2.94 6.19
N THR A 143 -18.06 3.65 7.05
CA THR A 143 -18.56 4.14 8.33
C THR A 143 -19.59 5.24 8.09
N LYS A 144 -20.58 5.31 8.99
CA LYS A 144 -21.54 6.43 8.99
C LYS A 144 -20.98 7.68 9.69
N SER A 145 -19.86 7.54 10.38
CA SER A 145 -19.14 8.63 11.01
C SER A 145 -18.50 9.56 9.97
N GLU A 146 -18.40 10.83 10.34
CA GLU A 146 -17.74 11.87 9.54
C GLU A 146 -16.22 11.72 9.45
N ASN A 147 -15.61 10.75 10.14
CA ASN A 147 -14.16 10.64 10.30
C ASN A 147 -13.42 9.92 9.16
N GLY A 148 -14.07 9.64 8.02
CA GLY A 148 -13.44 9.10 6.81
C GLY A 148 -12.73 7.75 6.96
N GLY A 149 -12.84 7.07 8.10
CA GLY A 149 -12.19 5.78 8.41
C GLY A 149 -10.72 5.90 8.83
N SER A 150 -10.19 4.83 9.45
CA SER A 150 -8.80 4.74 9.92
C SER A 150 -8.01 3.63 9.20
N PHE A 151 -6.84 4.00 8.69
CA PHE A 151 -6.02 3.15 7.83
C PHE A 151 -4.57 3.14 8.31
N ARG A 152 -3.98 1.94 8.44
CA ARG A 152 -2.57 1.76 8.73
C ARG A 152 -1.88 1.02 7.60
N VAL A 153 -0.79 1.60 7.09
CA VAL A 153 -0.01 0.99 6.02
C VAL A 153 1.46 0.95 6.42
N ASN A 154 2.04 -0.25 6.42
CA ASN A 154 3.44 -0.49 6.70
C ASN A 154 4.11 -1.16 5.50
N THR A 155 5.09 -0.49 4.89
CA THR A 155 5.83 -1.02 3.76
C THR A 155 7.31 -1.06 4.09
N LYS A 156 7.93 -2.22 3.88
CA LYS A 156 9.35 -2.41 4.19
C LYS A 156 10.06 -3.15 3.10
N THR A 157 11.24 -2.65 2.76
CA THR A 157 12.20 -3.38 1.97
C THR A 157 13.64 -3.16 2.44
N ILE A 158 14.61 -3.84 1.83
CA ILE A 158 16.04 -3.70 2.18
C ILE A 158 16.82 -3.21 0.97
N ASN A 159 16.84 -3.97 -0.13
CA ASN A 159 17.74 -3.73 -1.27
C ASN A 159 17.05 -3.22 -2.53
N SER A 160 15.86 -2.66 -2.36
CA SER A 160 14.84 -2.63 -3.39
C SER A 160 14.09 -1.29 -3.36
N PRO A 161 13.86 -0.61 -4.51
CA PRO A 161 13.05 0.61 -4.51
C PRO A 161 11.65 0.39 -3.93
N LEU A 162 11.23 1.34 -3.10
CA LEU A 162 9.88 1.41 -2.54
C LEU A 162 9.11 2.49 -3.29
N ASN A 163 7.99 2.14 -3.91
CA ASN A 163 7.10 3.06 -4.59
C ASN A 163 5.67 2.82 -4.13
N VAL A 164 5.10 3.78 -3.40
CA VAL A 164 3.74 3.71 -2.85
C VAL A 164 2.96 4.92 -3.32
N ASN A 165 1.74 4.70 -3.80
CA ASN A 165 0.84 5.75 -4.24
C ASN A 165 -0.53 5.58 -3.61
N PHE A 166 -1.04 6.62 -2.96
CA PHE A 166 -2.41 6.69 -2.49
C PHE A 166 -3.26 7.37 -3.56
N THR A 167 -3.98 6.57 -4.34
CA THR A 167 -4.71 7.03 -5.53
C THR A 167 -6.06 7.64 -5.20
N SER A 168 -6.66 7.23 -4.10
CA SER A 168 -7.94 7.73 -3.61
C SER A 168 -7.99 7.56 -2.10
N ALA A 169 -8.62 8.51 -1.42
CA ALA A 169 -8.90 8.41 -0.01
C ALA A 169 -10.13 9.26 0.34
N PRO A 170 -10.96 8.85 1.32
CA PRO A 170 -12.06 9.66 1.79
C PRO A 170 -11.55 10.98 2.35
N VAL A 171 -12.37 12.03 2.21
CA VAL A 171 -12.20 13.24 3.02
C VAL A 171 -12.21 12.81 4.49
N ASP A 172 -11.39 13.49 5.26
CA ASP A 172 -11.28 13.29 6.69
C ASP A 172 -10.70 11.94 7.18
N SER A 173 -10.25 11.07 6.29
CA SER A 173 -9.63 9.80 6.67
C SER A 173 -8.34 9.95 7.50
N LEU A 174 -8.14 9.03 8.45
CA LEU A 174 -6.92 8.93 9.24
C LEU A 174 -5.95 7.95 8.60
N LEU A 175 -4.85 8.46 8.03
CA LEU A 175 -3.79 7.63 7.45
C LEU A 175 -2.54 7.62 8.33
N HIS A 176 -2.18 6.43 8.82
CA HIS A 176 -0.88 6.16 9.43
C HIS A 176 -0.02 5.31 8.49
N PHE A 177 0.93 5.96 7.80
CA PHE A 177 1.84 5.28 6.88
C PHE A 177 3.27 5.21 7.44
N LYS A 178 3.90 4.05 7.33
CA LYS A 178 5.32 3.84 7.58
C LYS A 178 5.96 3.12 6.40
N GLY A 179 6.91 3.77 5.73
CA GLY A 179 7.70 3.21 4.64
C GLY A 179 9.19 3.15 5.02
N ALA A 180 9.84 2.03 4.76
CA ALA A 180 11.27 1.87 5.04
C ALA A 180 12.00 1.06 3.96
N THR A 181 13.19 1.52 3.59
CA THR A 181 14.17 0.78 2.79
C THR A 181 15.59 1.02 3.34
N SER A 182 16.59 0.24 2.91
CA SER A 182 17.97 0.42 3.36
C SER A 182 18.86 0.97 2.24
N ASN A 183 18.89 0.28 1.10
CA ASN A 183 19.87 0.48 0.03
C ASN A 183 19.23 0.90 -1.29
N SER A 184 18.03 1.48 -1.24
CA SER A 184 17.32 1.92 -2.45
C SER A 184 16.47 3.15 -2.17
N PRO A 185 16.08 3.90 -3.20
CA PRO A 185 15.21 5.05 -3.03
C PRO A 185 13.83 4.64 -2.50
N ALA A 186 13.20 5.56 -1.78
CA ALA A 186 11.80 5.44 -1.41
C ALA A 186 11.01 6.62 -1.97
N TYR A 187 9.91 6.32 -2.64
CA TYR A 187 8.99 7.29 -3.22
C TYR A 187 7.59 7.01 -2.70
N VAL A 188 6.95 8.04 -2.15
CA VAL A 188 5.58 7.98 -1.67
C VAL A 188 4.82 9.16 -2.21
N SER A 189 3.65 8.90 -2.80
CA SER A 189 2.72 9.94 -3.25
C SER A 189 1.43 9.82 -2.45
N LEU A 190 1.09 10.87 -1.70
CA LEU A 190 -0.15 10.93 -0.92
C LEU A 190 -1.31 11.44 -1.77
N HIS A 191 -2.53 11.13 -1.31
CA HIS A 191 -3.75 11.69 -1.90
C HIS A 191 -3.96 13.13 -1.40
N SER A 192 -4.66 13.97 -2.17
CA SER A 192 -4.92 15.38 -1.83
C SER A 192 -5.73 15.56 -0.53
N THR A 193 -6.54 14.57 -0.17
CA THR A 193 -7.30 14.54 1.09
C THR A 193 -6.45 14.31 2.33
N TYR A 194 -5.16 13.97 2.19
CA TYR A 194 -4.30 13.72 3.34
C TYR A 194 -4.07 15.00 4.15
N GLU A 195 -4.33 14.89 5.46
CA GLU A 195 -3.97 15.90 6.46
C GLU A 195 -3.22 15.22 7.60
N GLY A 196 -2.06 15.79 7.97
CA GLY A 196 -1.24 15.24 9.03
C GLY A 196 0.23 15.56 8.94
N SER A 197 0.98 15.01 9.89
CA SER A 197 2.42 15.23 10.01
C SER A 197 3.20 14.23 9.16
N PHE A 198 4.33 14.68 8.62
CA PHE A 198 5.27 13.81 7.94
C PHE A 198 6.68 13.93 8.51
N THR A 199 7.40 12.81 8.48
CA THR A 199 8.81 12.72 8.83
C THR A 199 9.52 11.88 7.77
N LEU A 200 10.50 12.49 7.11
CA LEU A 200 11.34 11.87 6.10
C LEU A 200 12.75 11.72 6.64
N ARG A 201 13.37 10.57 6.38
CA ARG A 201 14.75 10.30 6.79
C ARG A 201 15.55 9.60 5.70
N SER A 202 16.65 10.19 5.30
CA SER A 202 17.66 9.62 4.41
C SER A 202 19.04 9.64 5.08
N SER A 203 20.08 9.19 4.36
CA SER A 203 21.47 9.39 4.77
C SER A 203 21.75 10.87 5.03
N SER A 204 22.65 11.19 5.98
CA SER A 204 22.95 12.57 6.37
C SER A 204 23.44 13.46 5.21
N LEU A 205 24.02 12.84 4.18
CA LEU A 205 24.53 13.50 2.97
C LEU A 205 23.46 13.67 1.86
N LEU A 206 22.30 13.04 2.01
CA LEU A 206 21.21 13.08 1.04
C LEU A 206 20.03 13.80 1.68
N GLN A 207 19.59 14.92 1.11
CA GLN A 207 18.41 15.61 1.62
C GLN A 207 17.13 14.92 1.12
N PRO A 208 16.13 14.69 2.01
CA PRO A 208 14.80 14.31 1.57
C PRO A 208 14.21 15.36 0.62
N ARG A 209 13.49 14.90 -0.41
CA ARG A 209 12.74 15.80 -1.30
C ARG A 209 11.26 15.77 -0.96
N ILE A 210 10.67 16.94 -0.85
CA ILE A 210 9.23 17.13 -0.67
C ILE A 210 8.75 17.85 -1.92
N GLU A 211 7.84 17.22 -2.67
CA GLU A 211 7.23 17.79 -3.86
C GLU A 211 5.79 18.13 -3.52
N GLN A 212 5.43 19.39 -3.69
CA GLN A 212 4.08 19.86 -3.47
C GLN A 212 3.36 19.88 -4.81
N ARG A 213 2.15 19.33 -4.85
CA ARG A 213 1.28 19.49 -6.03
C ARG A 213 0.75 20.92 -6.06
N GLU A 214 0.91 21.59 -7.20
CA GLU A 214 0.33 22.90 -7.47
C GLU A 214 -1.18 22.75 -7.74
N ASP A 215 -1.95 23.81 -7.46
CA ASP A 215 -3.38 23.94 -7.82
C ASP A 215 -4.29 22.77 -7.39
N VAL A 216 -4.09 22.26 -6.18
CA VAL A 216 -4.95 21.20 -5.62
C VAL A 216 -6.29 21.79 -5.18
N GLU A 217 -7.37 21.40 -5.85
CA GLU A 217 -8.75 21.71 -5.45
C GLU A 217 -9.10 21.08 -4.09
N ASP A 218 -9.88 21.80 -3.27
CA ASP A 218 -10.33 21.30 -1.96
C ASP A 218 -11.21 20.05 -2.14
N PRO A 219 -10.77 18.87 -1.69
CA PRO A 219 -11.55 17.64 -1.84
C PRO A 219 -12.89 17.65 -1.09
N ALA A 220 -13.06 18.54 -0.12
CA ALA A 220 -14.31 18.71 0.61
C ALA A 220 -15.26 19.72 -0.06
N GLY A 221 -14.81 20.46 -1.07
CA GLY A 221 -15.60 21.52 -1.72
C GLY A 221 -15.93 22.69 -0.80
N LYS A 222 -15.07 22.97 0.20
CA LYS A 222 -15.29 24.00 1.23
C LYS A 222 -14.43 25.25 1.00
N ASP A 223 -13.93 25.43 -0.22
CA ASP A 223 -13.03 26.52 -0.61
C ASP A 223 -11.80 26.67 0.29
N ARG A 224 -11.35 25.57 0.92
CA ARG A 224 -10.13 25.59 1.74
C ARG A 224 -8.89 25.63 0.86
N ARG A 225 -7.83 26.23 1.38
CA ARG A 225 -6.51 26.23 0.75
C ARG A 225 -5.61 25.20 1.41
N ARG A 226 -4.85 24.49 0.59
CA ARG A 226 -3.88 23.53 1.07
C ARG A 226 -2.65 24.24 1.58
N ASN A 227 -2.28 23.97 2.83
CA ASN A 227 -1.08 24.51 3.47
C ASN A 227 -0.10 23.36 3.75
N VAL A 228 1.14 23.52 3.27
CA VAL A 228 2.23 22.57 3.51
C VAL A 228 3.34 23.30 4.26
N GLU A 229 3.47 23.01 5.54
CA GLU A 229 4.48 23.60 6.41
C GLU A 229 5.66 22.66 6.58
N ILE A 230 6.87 23.17 6.33
CA ILE A 230 8.11 22.42 6.55
C ILE A 230 8.84 23.05 7.73
N TYR A 231 8.92 22.31 8.84
CA TYR A 231 9.49 22.80 10.10
C TYR A 231 11.01 22.67 10.14
N SER A 232 11.54 21.58 9.59
CA SER A 232 12.96 21.28 9.64
C SER A 232 13.42 20.54 8.39
N ILE A 233 14.59 20.91 7.88
CA ILE A 233 15.37 20.11 6.92
C ILE A 233 16.82 20.16 7.38
N ARG A 234 17.30 19.13 8.08
CA ARG A 234 18.67 19.09 8.61
C ARG A 234 19.20 17.65 8.65
N ARG A 235 20.45 17.47 8.22
CA ARG A 235 21.21 16.20 8.33
C ARG A 235 20.43 14.96 7.84
N GLY A 236 19.79 15.06 6.67
CA GLY A 236 19.04 13.96 6.08
C GLY A 236 17.65 13.72 6.71
N ILE A 237 17.18 14.61 7.58
CA ILE A 237 15.84 14.56 8.18
C ILE A 237 15.03 15.75 7.67
N ALA A 238 13.79 15.52 7.28
CA ALA A 238 12.82 16.56 6.99
C ALA A 238 11.51 16.29 7.73
N GLU A 239 10.94 17.32 8.35
CA GLU A 239 9.69 17.24 9.12
C GLU A 239 8.75 18.37 8.71
N GLY A 240 7.46 18.08 8.74
CA GLY A 240 6.45 19.05 8.38
C GLY A 240 5.04 18.53 8.59
N LYS A 241 4.07 19.29 8.09
CA LYS A 241 2.65 19.00 8.21
C LYS A 241 1.90 19.49 6.97
N VAL A 242 0.84 18.77 6.63
CA VAL A 242 -0.13 19.15 5.60
C VAL A 242 -1.48 19.38 6.27
N THR A 243 -2.13 20.51 5.99
CA THR A 243 -3.48 20.84 6.48
C THR A 243 -4.29 21.62 5.44
N TRP A 244 -5.60 21.54 5.53
CA TRP A 244 -6.51 22.44 4.81
C TRP A 244 -6.93 23.62 5.70
N VAL A 245 -6.90 24.84 5.17
CA VAL A 245 -7.15 26.10 5.91
C VAL A 245 -8.27 26.90 5.23
N PRO A 246 -9.27 27.43 5.97
CA PRO A 246 -9.42 27.36 7.43
C PRO A 246 -9.78 25.95 7.91
N ALA A 247 -9.25 25.58 9.07
CA ALA A 247 -9.62 24.34 9.75
C ALA A 247 -10.94 24.57 10.50
N GLU A 248 -11.93 23.72 10.28
CA GLU A 248 -13.24 23.86 10.93
C GLU A 248 -13.25 23.32 12.37
N THR A 249 -12.42 22.31 12.66
CA THR A 249 -12.36 21.64 13.97
C THR A 249 -10.95 21.19 14.33
N GLU A 250 -10.66 21.07 15.64
CA GLU A 250 -9.49 20.31 16.12
C GLU A 250 -9.72 18.84 15.83
N LYS A 251 -9.13 18.37 14.73
CA LYS A 251 -9.27 17.00 14.27
C LYS A 251 -8.01 16.20 14.53
N VAL A 252 -8.17 14.91 14.83
CA VAL A 252 -7.07 13.95 14.82
C VAL A 252 -6.51 13.87 13.40
N LEU A 253 -5.19 13.91 13.26
CA LEU A 253 -4.54 13.92 11.95
C LEU A 253 -3.71 12.66 11.73
N GLY A 254 -3.47 12.35 10.46
CA GLY A 254 -2.62 11.24 10.06
C GLY A 254 -1.14 11.46 10.36
N SER A 255 -0.34 10.42 10.16
CA SER A 255 1.13 10.48 10.32
C SER A 255 1.82 9.67 9.23
N VAL A 256 2.77 10.27 8.53
CA VAL A 256 3.54 9.65 7.45
C VAL A 256 5.02 9.61 7.83
N GLY A 257 5.58 8.41 7.96
CA GLY A 257 7.01 8.21 8.17
C GLY A 257 7.64 7.51 6.97
N LEU A 258 8.63 8.11 6.34
CA LEU A 258 9.37 7.49 5.23
C LEU A 258 10.87 7.52 5.51
N ARG A 259 11.54 6.37 5.37
CA ARG A 259 12.99 6.32 5.57
C ARG A 259 13.75 5.45 4.59
N SER A 260 14.97 5.88 4.28
CA SER A 260 16.02 5.10 3.63
C SER A 260 17.35 5.29 4.36
N SER A 261 18.16 4.24 4.49
CA SER A 261 19.46 4.35 5.16
C SER A 261 20.51 5.00 4.27
N ASN A 262 20.57 4.60 3.00
CA ASN A 262 21.70 4.92 2.12
C ASN A 262 21.29 5.62 0.82
N MET A 263 20.00 5.88 0.61
CA MET A 263 19.48 6.46 -0.63
C MET A 263 18.47 7.58 -0.34
N PRO A 264 18.10 8.38 -1.36
CA PRO A 264 17.15 9.47 -1.19
C PRO A 264 15.74 8.96 -0.85
N VAL A 265 14.96 9.82 -0.19
CA VAL A 265 13.53 9.64 0.00
C VAL A 265 12.79 10.82 -0.61
N VAL A 266 11.68 10.54 -1.27
CA VAL A 266 10.82 11.52 -1.92
C VAL A 266 9.40 11.34 -1.42
N LEU A 267 8.81 12.43 -0.94
CA LEU A 267 7.40 12.50 -0.60
C LEU A 267 6.73 13.51 -1.55
N VAL A 268 5.69 13.06 -2.24
CA VAL A 268 4.78 13.94 -2.97
C VAL A 268 3.55 14.14 -2.12
N VAL A 269 3.31 15.39 -1.75
CA VAL A 269 2.11 15.83 -1.06
C VAL A 269 1.23 16.57 -2.02
#